data_AF-A0A364LME7-F1
#
_entry.id   AF-A0A364LME7-F1
#
_cell.length_a   1.000
_cell.length_b   1.000
_cell.length_c   1.000
_cell.angle_alpha   90.00
_cell.angle_beta   90.00
_cell.angle_gamma   90.00
#
_symmetry.space_group_name_H-M   'P 1'
#
loop_
_entity.id
_entity.type
_entity.pdbx_description
1 polymer ?
#
loop_
_entity_poly.entity_id
_entity_poly.type
_entity_poly.pdbx_seq_one_letter_code
_entity_poly.pdbx_strand_id
1 'polypeptide(L)'
;MDLTYHIAELLLLVSYLLRDMLHLRIVACFVSLLYIFYGMNHNLPEIYWWSVIYLVVNIFQILLIFRQKLPAQLDPPLQAIKDQLFTHMLTSEFVKLIKLSKEGEACTASLMSRDQPVSRVLLLTEGKALIYRDKQIIELKPYHFLGEMSFFNNQLATADVIVKEPVKFIYWEYETLKRLQERQPGLFIFMLEAIGKDMVLKLMNTPELAEVRH
;
A
#
# COMPACT_ATOMS: atom_id res chain seq x y z
N MET A 1 4.58 -51.39 7.81
CA MET A 1 4.01 -50.05 7.60
C MET A 1 5.16 -49.08 7.50
N ASP A 2 5.24 -48.32 6.41
CA ASP A 2 6.36 -47.43 6.15
C ASP A 2 6.27 -46.17 7.01
N LEU A 3 7.31 -45.96 7.81
CA LEU A 3 7.49 -44.78 8.64
C LEU A 3 7.35 -43.48 7.81
N THR A 4 7.82 -43.47 6.56
CA THR A 4 7.72 -42.34 5.64
C THR A 4 6.28 -41.89 5.41
N TYR A 5 5.36 -42.84 5.21
CA TYR A 5 3.95 -42.53 4.97
C TYR A 5 3.31 -41.88 6.20
N HIS A 6 3.56 -42.42 7.40
CA HIS A 6 3.03 -41.84 8.64
C HIS A 6 3.62 -40.46 8.95
N ILE A 7 4.90 -40.22 8.63
CA ILE A 7 5.50 -38.89 8.76
C ILE A 7 4.82 -37.90 7.80
N ALA A 8 4.54 -38.31 6.56
CA ALA A 8 3.84 -37.47 5.59
C ALA A 8 2.42 -37.10 6.06
N GLU A 9 1.66 -38.07 6.56
CA GLU A 9 0.32 -37.85 7.12
C GLU A 9 0.35 -36.96 8.36
N LEU A 10 1.30 -37.16 9.27
CA LEU A 10 1.45 -36.30 10.44
C LEU A 10 1.76 -34.85 10.04
N LEU A 11 2.65 -34.67 9.06
CA LEU A 11 3.02 -33.35 8.57
C LEU A 11 1.85 -32.68 7.82
N LEU A 12 1.05 -33.46 7.10
CA LEU A 12 -0.20 -33.00 6.51
C LEU A 12 -1.21 -32.55 7.58
N LEU A 13 -1.34 -33.29 8.67
CA LEU A 13 -2.17 -32.88 9.82
C LEU A 13 -1.68 -31.57 10.44
N VAL A 14 -0.36 -31.42 10.61
CA VAL A 14 0.23 -30.14 11.08
C VAL A 14 -0.09 -29.00 10.11
N SER A 15 -0.13 -29.26 8.81
CA SER A 15 -0.45 -28.26 7.79
C SER A 15 -1.84 -27.63 8.01
N TYR A 16 -2.83 -28.41 8.44
CA TYR A 16 -4.18 -27.91 8.74
C TYR A 16 -4.25 -26.98 9.96
N LEU A 17 -3.23 -26.97 10.82
CA LEU A 17 -3.14 -26.05 11.95
C LEU A 17 -2.52 -24.70 11.56
N LEU A 18 -1.86 -24.63 10.40
CA LEU A 18 -1.19 -23.42 9.94
C LEU A 18 -2.18 -22.44 9.30
N ARG A 19 -2.09 -21.18 9.71
CA ARG A 19 -2.91 -20.08 9.14
C ARG A 19 -2.14 -19.26 8.10
N ASP A 20 -0.82 -19.26 8.17
CA ASP A 20 0.02 -18.51 7.25
C ASP A 20 0.19 -19.26 5.92
N MET A 21 -0.13 -18.57 4.82
CA MET A 21 -0.10 -19.15 3.48
C MET A 21 1.31 -19.59 3.04
N LEU A 22 2.39 -18.91 3.45
CA LEU A 22 3.74 -19.30 3.10
C LEU A 22 4.14 -20.60 3.82
N HIS A 23 3.88 -20.67 5.12
CA HIS A 23 4.20 -21.85 5.92
C HIS A 23 3.42 -23.08 5.42
N LEU A 24 2.15 -22.91 5.05
CA LEU A 24 1.33 -23.97 4.47
C LEU A 24 1.98 -24.54 3.19
N ARG A 25 2.45 -23.68 2.29
CA ARG A 25 3.09 -24.13 1.03
C ARG A 25 4.42 -24.84 1.28
N ILE A 26 5.22 -24.36 2.23
CA ILE A 26 6.49 -24.99 2.61
C ILE A 26 6.23 -26.40 3.15
N VAL A 27 5.27 -26.55 4.07
CA VAL A 27 4.89 -27.86 4.62
C VAL A 27 4.35 -28.77 3.52
N ALA A 28 3.51 -28.27 2.62
CA ALA A 28 3.02 -29.04 1.48
C ALA A 28 4.13 -29.53 0.54
N CYS A 29 5.21 -28.75 0.35
CA CYS A 29 6.40 -29.22 -0.38
C CYS A 29 7.07 -30.40 0.33
N PHE A 30 7.25 -30.33 1.66
CA PHE A 30 7.83 -31.44 2.43
C PHE A 30 6.97 -32.70 2.39
N VAL A 31 5.64 -32.57 2.54
CA VAL A 31 4.69 -33.68 2.38
C VAL A 31 4.80 -34.30 0.99
N SER A 32 4.85 -33.47 -0.06
CA SER A 32 5.00 -33.94 -1.45
C SER A 32 6.31 -34.70 -1.67
N LEU A 33 7.43 -34.23 -1.10
CA LEU A 33 8.73 -34.91 -1.17
C LEU A 33 8.68 -36.29 -0.48
N LEU A 34 8.01 -36.40 0.68
CA LEU A 34 7.85 -37.68 1.37
C LEU A 34 7.00 -38.66 0.55
N TYR A 35 5.92 -38.19 -0.08
CA TYR A 35 5.11 -39.04 -0.96
C TYR A 35 5.81 -39.43 -2.26
N ILE A 36 6.65 -38.56 -2.83
CA ILE A 36 7.52 -38.91 -3.96
C ILE A 36 8.47 -40.06 -3.56
N PHE A 37 9.14 -39.93 -2.40
CA PHE A 37 10.06 -40.96 -1.90
C PHE A 37 9.33 -42.28 -1.61
N TYR A 38 8.16 -42.22 -0.98
CA TYR A 38 7.31 -43.38 -0.73
C TYR A 38 6.85 -44.05 -2.03
N GLY A 39 6.33 -43.27 -2.98
CA GLY A 39 5.86 -43.76 -4.28
C GLY A 39 6.97 -44.44 -5.10
N MET A 40 8.19 -43.91 -5.04
CA MET A 40 9.35 -44.49 -5.72
C MET A 40 9.77 -45.83 -5.09
N ASN A 41 9.85 -45.92 -3.76
CA ASN A 41 10.30 -47.14 -3.07
C ASN A 41 9.31 -48.30 -3.20
N HIS A 42 8.02 -48.00 -3.31
CA HIS A 42 6.94 -48.99 -3.40
C HIS A 42 6.41 -49.22 -4.82
N ASN A 43 7.05 -48.60 -5.83
CA ASN A 43 6.62 -48.67 -7.24
C ASN A 43 5.14 -48.28 -7.44
N LEU A 44 4.71 -47.18 -6.80
CA LEU A 44 3.36 -46.63 -6.90
C LEU A 44 3.39 -45.37 -7.80
N PRO A 45 3.27 -45.54 -9.14
CA PRO A 45 3.43 -44.43 -10.09
C PRO A 45 2.40 -43.32 -9.90
N GLU A 46 1.16 -43.68 -9.51
CA GLU A 46 0.09 -42.71 -9.26
C GLU A 46 0.47 -41.73 -8.13
N ILE A 47 0.93 -42.26 -6.98
CA ILE A 47 1.36 -41.43 -5.85
C ILE A 47 2.54 -40.55 -6.24
N TYR A 48 3.51 -41.12 -6.96
CA TYR A 48 4.68 -40.40 -7.43
C TYR A 48 4.30 -39.21 -8.31
N TRP A 49 3.55 -39.43 -9.40
CA TRP A 49 3.24 -38.38 -10.37
C TRP A 49 2.39 -37.26 -9.78
N TRP A 50 1.36 -37.61 -9.00
CA TRP A 50 0.54 -36.60 -8.33
C TRP A 50 1.37 -35.76 -7.35
N SER A 51 2.27 -36.39 -6.60
CA SER A 51 3.12 -35.69 -5.64
C SER A 51 4.13 -34.77 -6.32
N VAL A 52 4.65 -35.14 -7.50
CA VAL A 52 5.48 -34.24 -8.33
C VAL A 52 4.69 -33.01 -8.76
N ILE A 53 3.44 -33.18 -9.24
CA ILE A 53 2.59 -32.06 -9.64
C ILE A 53 2.31 -31.13 -8.44
N TYR A 54 1.95 -31.70 -7.28
CA TYR A 54 1.74 -30.93 -6.06
C TYR A 54 2.99 -30.15 -5.65
N LEU A 55 4.17 -30.77 -5.72
CA LEU A 55 5.44 -30.11 -5.41
C LEU A 55 5.68 -28.90 -6.31
N VAL A 56 5.51 -29.06 -7.64
CA VAL A 56 5.72 -27.98 -8.61
C VAL A 56 4.75 -26.81 -8.35
N VAL A 57 3.47 -27.10 -8.13
CA VAL A 57 2.47 -26.05 -7.83
C VAL A 57 2.81 -25.30 -6.55
N ASN A 58 3.20 -26.01 -5.48
CA ASN A 58 3.55 -25.37 -4.21
C ASN A 58 4.83 -24.52 -4.33
N ILE A 59 5.86 -24.99 -5.06
CA ILE A 59 7.06 -24.19 -5.35
C ILE A 59 6.70 -22.92 -6.13
N PHE A 60 5.87 -23.03 -7.16
CA PHE A 60 5.45 -21.88 -7.94
C PHE A 60 4.70 -20.84 -7.08
N GLN A 61 3.79 -21.29 -6.22
CA GLN A 61 3.07 -20.42 -5.27
C GLN A 61 4.03 -19.74 -4.28
N ILE A 62 5.02 -20.47 -3.76
CA ILE A 62 6.06 -19.90 -2.89
C ILE A 62 6.81 -18.78 -3.62
N LEU A 63 7.23 -19.03 -4.88
CA LEU A 63 7.91 -18.02 -5.69
C LEU A 63 7.04 -16.77 -5.91
N LEU A 64 5.74 -16.92 -6.17
CA LEU A 64 4.82 -15.79 -6.28
C LEU A 64 4.73 -14.97 -4.99
N ILE A 65 4.60 -15.63 -3.83
CA ILE A 65 4.57 -14.97 -2.52
C ILE A 65 5.88 -14.21 -2.28
N PHE A 66 7.02 -14.82 -2.57
CA PHE A 66 8.33 -14.16 -2.43
C PHE A 66 8.46 -12.98 -3.38
N ARG A 67 8.01 -13.07 -4.64
CA ARG A 67 8.03 -11.93 -5.58
C ARG A 67 7.15 -10.77 -5.10
N GLN A 68 6.04 -11.05 -4.41
CA GLN A 68 5.20 -10.00 -3.83
C GLN A 68 5.87 -9.33 -2.62
N LYS A 69 6.65 -10.09 -1.84
CA LYS A 69 7.40 -9.61 -0.66
C LYS A 69 8.77 -9.05 -1.00
N LEU A 70 9.29 -9.25 -2.20
CA LEU A 70 10.60 -8.74 -2.60
C LEU A 70 10.53 -7.19 -2.64
N PRO A 71 11.34 -6.49 -1.85
CA PRO A 71 11.32 -5.04 -1.83
C PRO A 71 11.78 -4.54 -3.20
N ALA A 72 10.88 -3.92 -3.96
CA ALA A 72 11.31 -3.06 -5.05
C ALA A 72 12.16 -1.95 -4.41
N GLN A 73 13.40 -1.76 -4.85
CA GLN A 73 14.20 -0.63 -4.37
C GLN A 73 13.46 0.64 -4.78
N LEU A 74 13.00 1.40 -3.79
CA LEU A 74 12.41 2.72 -4.00
C LEU A 74 13.52 3.75 -4.01
N ASP A 75 13.38 4.76 -4.86
CA ASP A 75 14.22 5.94 -4.77
C ASP A 75 14.07 6.60 -3.39
N PRO A 76 15.12 7.24 -2.84
CA PRO A 76 15.09 7.78 -1.48
C PRO A 76 13.87 8.69 -1.17
N PRO A 77 13.42 9.58 -2.08
CA PRO A 77 12.22 10.40 -1.85
C PRO A 77 10.93 9.56 -1.72
N LEU A 78 10.79 8.53 -2.55
CA LEU A 78 9.62 7.63 -2.50
C LEU A 78 9.65 6.73 -1.26
N GLN A 79 10.84 6.32 -0.83
CA GLN A 79 11.02 5.57 0.41
C GLN A 79 10.58 6.39 1.62
N ALA A 80 10.94 7.68 1.68
CA ALA A 80 10.50 8.59 2.75
C ALA A 80 8.97 8.73 2.81
N ILE A 81 8.31 8.90 1.65
CA ILE A 81 6.84 8.95 1.57
C ILE A 81 6.23 7.65 2.11
N LYS A 82 6.74 6.51 1.67
CA LYS A 82 6.23 5.20 2.10
C LYS A 82 6.38 5.02 3.62
N ASP A 83 7.55 5.30 4.15
CA ASP A 83 7.84 5.07 5.58
C ASP A 83 7.12 6.08 6.48
N GLN A 84 6.79 7.27 5.97
CA GLN A 84 6.02 8.26 6.72
C GLN A 84 4.51 8.02 6.65
N LEU A 85 3.95 7.78 5.46
CA LEU A 85 2.50 7.79 5.24
C LEU A 85 1.89 6.40 4.98
N PHE A 86 2.66 5.46 4.43
CA PHE A 86 2.19 4.14 4.00
C PHE A 86 2.90 3.00 4.74
N THR A 87 3.03 3.12 6.07
CA THR A 87 3.84 2.22 6.91
C THR A 87 3.42 0.75 6.87
N HIS A 88 2.13 0.48 6.66
CA HIS A 88 1.58 -0.87 6.63
C HIS A 88 1.47 -1.46 5.21
N MET A 89 1.80 -0.67 4.19
CA MET A 89 1.69 -1.04 2.80
C MET A 89 2.94 -1.78 2.32
N LEU A 90 2.76 -2.90 1.62
CA LEU A 90 3.90 -3.59 1.00
C LEU A 90 4.54 -2.69 -0.06
N THR A 91 5.86 -2.74 -0.21
CA THR A 91 6.58 -1.93 -1.20
C THR A 91 6.06 -2.16 -2.63
N SER A 92 5.69 -3.40 -2.96
CA SER A 92 5.12 -3.75 -4.26
C SER A 92 3.73 -3.12 -4.50
N GLU A 93 2.94 -2.94 -3.45
CA GLU A 93 1.63 -2.26 -3.50
C GLU A 93 1.83 -0.75 -3.61
N PHE A 94 2.75 -0.18 -2.82
CA PHE A 94 3.11 1.23 -2.89
C PHE A 94 3.58 1.63 -4.30
N VAL A 95 4.43 0.81 -4.93
CA VAL A 95 4.84 1.03 -6.33
C VAL A 95 3.65 1.01 -7.29
N LYS A 96 2.68 0.11 -7.10
CA LYS A 96 1.46 0.09 -7.94
C LYS A 96 0.64 1.38 -7.76
N LEU A 97 0.52 1.87 -6.53
CA LEU A 97 -0.21 3.10 -6.23
C LEU A 97 0.49 4.35 -6.81
N ILE A 98 1.81 4.44 -6.66
CA ILE A 98 2.62 5.54 -7.20
C ILE A 98 2.57 5.54 -8.73
N LYS A 99 2.54 4.37 -9.39
CA LYS A 99 2.35 4.28 -10.85
C LYS A 99 1.02 4.84 -11.36
N LEU A 100 0.02 4.99 -10.50
CA LEU A 100 -1.25 5.64 -10.82
C LEU A 100 -1.22 7.16 -10.61
N SER A 101 -0.16 7.68 -9.99
CA SER A 101 0.05 9.11 -9.79
C SER A 101 0.69 9.74 -11.01
N LYS A 102 0.59 11.07 -11.08
CA LYS A 102 1.32 11.92 -12.02
C LYS A 102 2.18 12.89 -11.21
N GLU A 103 3.30 13.31 -11.77
CA GLU A 103 4.16 14.33 -11.19
C GLU A 103 3.72 15.73 -11.65
N GLY A 104 3.95 16.72 -10.81
CA GLY A 104 3.73 18.12 -11.14
C GLY A 104 4.62 19.05 -10.32
N GLU A 105 4.80 20.24 -10.84
CA GLU A 105 5.57 21.31 -10.22
C GLU A 105 4.83 22.64 -10.34
N ALA A 106 5.07 23.55 -9.41
CA ALA A 106 4.54 24.90 -9.42
C ALA A 106 5.49 25.81 -8.66
N CYS A 107 5.58 27.09 -9.01
CA CYS A 107 6.42 28.05 -8.29
C CYS A 107 5.57 29.11 -7.58
N THR A 108 4.98 29.99 -8.38
CA THR A 108 4.08 31.04 -7.89
C THR A 108 2.72 30.81 -8.51
N ALA A 109 1.87 30.06 -7.79
CA ALA A 109 0.57 29.65 -8.30
C ALA A 109 -0.44 29.46 -7.17
N SER A 110 -1.72 29.66 -7.49
CA SER A 110 -2.81 29.08 -6.69
C SER A 110 -2.98 27.62 -7.10
N LEU A 111 -2.65 26.69 -6.21
CA LEU A 111 -2.88 25.26 -6.44
C LEU A 111 -4.36 24.91 -6.30
N MET A 112 -5.07 25.60 -5.40
CA MET A 112 -6.50 25.48 -5.16
C MET A 112 -7.05 26.82 -4.74
N SER A 113 -8.24 27.15 -5.21
CA SER A 113 -8.97 28.34 -4.79
C SER A 113 -10.26 27.91 -4.09
N ARG A 114 -10.59 28.53 -2.95
CA ARG A 114 -11.75 28.18 -2.15
C ARG A 114 -13.04 28.19 -2.98
N ASP A 115 -13.92 27.25 -2.69
CA ASP A 115 -15.21 27.05 -3.36
C ASP A 115 -15.12 26.77 -4.88
N GLN A 116 -13.92 26.52 -5.41
CA GLN A 116 -13.72 26.05 -6.78
C GLN A 116 -13.66 24.52 -6.86
N PRO A 117 -14.04 23.93 -8.00
CA PRO A 117 -13.91 22.49 -8.22
C PRO A 117 -12.46 22.00 -8.12
N VAL A 118 -12.26 20.89 -7.42
CA VAL A 118 -11.00 20.15 -7.30
C VAL A 118 -11.22 18.76 -7.87
N SER A 119 -10.33 18.31 -8.76
CA SER A 119 -10.44 17.02 -9.45
C SER A 119 -9.30 16.05 -9.15
N ARG A 120 -8.42 16.42 -8.21
CA ARG A 120 -7.20 15.67 -7.87
C ARG A 120 -6.84 15.78 -6.39
N VAL A 121 -6.31 14.71 -5.83
CA VAL A 121 -5.62 14.71 -4.54
C VAL A 121 -4.13 14.81 -4.81
N LEU A 122 -3.43 15.75 -4.16
CA LEU A 122 -1.99 15.95 -4.33
C LEU A 122 -1.27 15.62 -3.03
N LEU A 123 -0.04 15.15 -3.13
CA LEU A 123 0.91 15.00 -2.04
C LEU A 123 2.12 15.88 -2.34
N LEU A 124 2.35 16.88 -1.48
CA LEU A 124 3.51 17.75 -1.59
C LEU A 124 4.79 16.96 -1.31
N THR A 125 5.76 16.96 -2.22
CA THR A 125 7.01 16.18 -2.08
C THR A 125 8.22 17.06 -1.83
N GLU A 126 8.23 18.29 -2.35
CA GLU A 126 9.27 19.29 -2.12
C GLU A 126 8.67 20.70 -1.98
N GLY A 127 9.35 21.56 -1.23
CA GLY A 127 8.94 22.95 -1.02
C GLY A 127 7.85 23.09 0.04
N LYS A 128 7.13 24.22 0.02
CA LYS A 128 6.12 24.57 1.03
C LYS A 128 4.89 25.18 0.37
N ALA A 129 3.72 24.86 0.91
CA ALA A 129 2.45 25.46 0.51
C ALA A 129 1.85 26.26 1.66
N LEU A 130 1.13 27.32 1.35
CA LEU A 130 0.41 28.15 2.31
C LEU A 130 -1.09 27.91 2.14
N ILE A 131 -1.74 27.42 3.20
CA ILE A 131 -3.18 27.25 3.25
C ILE A 131 -3.79 28.48 3.91
N TYR A 132 -4.63 29.19 3.17
CA TYR A 132 -5.38 30.34 3.64
C TYR A 132 -6.82 29.89 3.91
N ARG A 133 -7.20 29.88 5.19
CA ARG A 133 -8.57 29.57 5.61
C ARG A 133 -9.04 30.60 6.61
N ASP A 134 -10.10 31.30 6.26
CA ASP A 134 -10.69 32.38 7.05
C ASP A 134 -9.64 33.46 7.42
N LYS A 135 -9.19 33.53 8.68
CA LYS A 135 -8.13 34.47 9.14
C LYS A 135 -6.80 33.79 9.47
N GLN A 136 -6.66 32.50 9.15
CA GLN A 136 -5.49 31.71 9.48
C GLN A 136 -4.69 31.38 8.22
N ILE A 137 -3.36 31.44 8.38
CA ILE A 137 -2.39 31.01 7.38
C ILE A 137 -1.61 29.86 7.99
N ILE A 138 -1.70 28.69 7.38
CA ILE A 138 -0.99 27.49 7.82
C ILE A 138 0.08 27.17 6.78
N GLU A 139 1.34 27.10 7.22
CA GLU A 139 2.44 26.62 6.37
C GLU A 139 2.46 25.09 6.38
N LEU A 140 2.33 24.50 5.19
CA LEU A 140 2.40 23.07 4.96
C LEU A 140 3.79 22.71 4.42
N LYS A 141 4.48 21.84 5.16
CA LYS A 141 5.76 21.24 4.75
C LYS A 141 5.53 20.07 3.78
N PRO A 142 6.58 19.48 3.18
CA PRO A 142 6.44 18.27 2.40
C PRO A 142 5.81 17.12 3.18
N TYR A 143 5.30 16.13 2.45
CA TYR A 143 4.64 14.91 2.91
C TYR A 143 3.27 15.12 3.54
N HIS A 144 2.54 16.12 3.03
CA HIS A 144 1.16 16.39 3.40
C HIS A 144 0.25 16.38 2.16
N PHE A 145 -0.96 15.84 2.32
CA PHE A 145 -1.93 15.83 1.23
C PHE A 145 -2.60 17.20 1.05
N LEU A 146 -3.10 17.46 -0.14
CA LEU A 146 -3.90 18.62 -0.51
C LEU A 146 -5.09 18.16 -1.37
N GLY A 147 -6.27 18.74 -1.13
CA GLY A 147 -7.50 18.38 -1.84
C GLY A 147 -8.16 17.10 -1.35
N GLU A 148 -7.60 16.46 -0.33
CA GLU A 148 -8.15 15.26 0.31
C GLU A 148 -9.55 15.52 0.86
N MET A 149 -9.80 16.69 1.45
CA MET A 149 -11.10 17.06 1.99
C MET A 149 -12.16 17.16 0.87
N SER A 150 -11.78 17.72 -0.27
CA SER A 150 -12.64 17.88 -1.44
C SER A 150 -12.93 16.54 -2.12
N PHE A 151 -12.03 15.56 -2.01
CA PHE A 151 -12.27 14.21 -2.52
C PHE A 151 -13.46 13.55 -1.81
N PHE A 152 -13.61 13.77 -0.50
CA PHE A 152 -14.74 13.26 0.29
C PHE A 152 -15.96 14.20 0.29
N ASN A 153 -15.77 15.51 0.06
CA ASN A 153 -16.83 16.50 0.20
C ASN A 153 -17.05 17.32 -1.08
N ASN A 154 -18.11 16.99 -1.84
CA ASN A 154 -18.67 17.75 -2.98
C ASN A 154 -17.67 18.24 -4.05
N GLN A 155 -16.41 17.81 -4.03
CA GLN A 155 -15.36 18.22 -4.94
C GLN A 155 -15.06 19.73 -4.95
N LEU A 156 -15.42 20.47 -3.89
CA LEU A 156 -15.11 21.90 -3.77
C LEU A 156 -13.96 22.12 -2.79
N ALA A 157 -13.02 22.99 -3.15
CA ALA A 157 -11.91 23.36 -2.28
C ALA A 157 -12.40 24.05 -1.01
N THR A 158 -11.93 23.60 0.16
CA THR A 158 -12.33 24.16 1.46
C THR A 158 -11.53 25.41 1.86
N ALA A 159 -10.41 25.68 1.19
CA ALA A 159 -9.47 26.74 1.48
C ALA A 159 -8.66 27.09 0.23
N ASP A 160 -8.06 28.27 0.22
CA ASP A 160 -7.09 28.64 -0.81
C ASP A 160 -5.73 28.03 -0.47
N VAL A 161 -5.06 27.48 -1.47
CA VAL A 161 -3.74 26.87 -1.33
C VAL A 161 -2.80 27.54 -2.32
N ILE A 162 -1.84 28.30 -1.79
CA ILE A 162 -0.93 29.13 -2.58
C ILE A 162 0.49 28.66 -2.36
N VAL A 163 1.26 28.60 -3.45
CA VAL A 163 2.71 28.40 -3.41
C VAL A 163 3.40 29.69 -3.84
N LYS A 164 4.47 30.05 -3.12
CA LYS A 164 5.27 31.26 -3.36
C LYS A 164 6.71 30.94 -3.77
N GLU A 165 7.10 29.68 -3.67
CA GLU A 165 8.41 29.13 -3.99
C GLU A 165 8.22 27.87 -4.82
N PRO A 166 9.23 27.43 -5.60
CA PRO A 166 9.17 26.16 -6.32
C PRO A 166 8.79 24.99 -5.40
N VAL A 167 7.73 24.29 -5.77
CA VAL A 167 7.24 23.07 -5.15
C VAL A 167 7.20 21.95 -6.17
N LYS A 168 7.35 20.73 -5.68
CA LYS A 168 7.02 19.51 -6.44
C LYS A 168 5.97 18.72 -5.68
N PHE A 169 5.14 18.03 -6.42
CA PHE A 169 4.10 17.18 -5.87
C PHE A 169 3.82 16.01 -6.80
N ILE A 170 3.28 14.94 -6.21
CA ILE A 170 2.61 13.88 -6.96
C ILE A 170 1.11 14.03 -6.76
N TYR A 171 0.31 13.65 -7.75
CA TYR A 171 -1.13 13.75 -7.65
C TYR A 171 -1.84 12.58 -8.30
N TRP A 172 -3.02 12.27 -7.76
CA TRP A 172 -3.95 11.30 -8.31
C TRP A 172 -5.23 12.02 -8.70
N GLU A 173 -5.66 11.80 -9.94
CA GLU A 173 -6.98 12.25 -10.40
C GLU A 173 -8.08 11.49 -9.65
N TYR A 174 -9.17 12.16 -9.31
CA TYR A 174 -10.28 11.55 -8.61
C TYR A 174 -10.88 10.37 -9.37
N GLU A 175 -10.94 10.45 -10.70
CA GLU A 175 -11.42 9.35 -11.52
C GLU A 175 -10.52 8.11 -11.38
N THR A 176 -9.21 8.31 -11.34
CA THR A 176 -8.24 7.23 -11.10
C THR A 176 -8.42 6.61 -9.72
N LEU A 177 -8.63 7.42 -8.68
CA LEU A 177 -8.89 6.93 -7.32
C LEU A 177 -10.23 6.19 -7.21
N LYS A 178 -11.29 6.66 -7.87
CA LYS A 178 -12.59 5.96 -7.91
C LYS A 178 -12.48 4.61 -8.62
N ARG A 179 -11.81 4.55 -9.77
CA ARG A 179 -11.54 3.28 -10.46
C ARG A 179 -10.69 2.34 -9.60
N LEU A 180 -9.74 2.89 -8.83
CA LEU A 180 -8.92 2.12 -7.90
C LEU A 180 -9.78 1.52 -6.77
N GLN A 181 -10.68 2.31 -6.20
CA GLN A 181 -11.64 1.87 -5.17
C GLN A 181 -12.49 0.68 -5.66
N GLU A 182 -12.96 0.71 -6.90
CA GLU A 182 -13.77 -0.36 -7.49
C GLU A 182 -12.95 -1.61 -7.83
N ARG A 183 -11.78 -1.44 -8.47
CA ARG A 183 -11.00 -2.56 -9.02
C ARG A 183 -10.09 -3.23 -8.00
N GLN A 184 -9.54 -2.47 -7.06
CA GLN A 184 -8.57 -2.93 -6.06
C GLN A 184 -8.85 -2.23 -4.72
N PRO A 185 -9.98 -2.55 -4.04
CA PRO A 185 -10.38 -1.88 -2.81
C PRO A 185 -9.33 -1.98 -1.69
N GLY A 186 -8.61 -3.10 -1.61
CA GLY A 186 -7.50 -3.25 -0.67
C GLY A 186 -6.37 -2.23 -0.89
N LEU A 187 -6.07 -1.91 -2.15
CA LEU A 187 -5.05 -0.91 -2.47
C LEU A 187 -5.53 0.52 -2.17
N PHE A 188 -6.83 0.77 -2.35
CA PHE A 188 -7.46 2.05 -2.03
C PHE A 188 -7.53 2.31 -0.51
N ILE A 189 -7.72 1.27 0.32
CA ILE A 189 -7.71 1.41 1.78
C ILE A 189 -6.41 2.03 2.28
N PHE A 190 -5.26 1.64 1.73
CA PHE A 190 -3.97 2.26 2.09
C PHE A 190 -3.90 3.75 1.75
N MET A 191 -4.57 4.22 0.70
CA MET A 191 -4.69 5.65 0.40
C MET A 191 -5.51 6.37 1.49
N LEU A 192 -6.62 5.77 1.93
CA LEU A 192 -7.44 6.31 3.02
C LEU A 192 -6.67 6.36 4.35
N GLU A 193 -5.92 5.31 4.66
CA GLU A 193 -5.06 5.25 5.86
C GLU A 193 -3.99 6.35 5.83
N ALA A 194 -3.32 6.53 4.70
CA ALA A 194 -2.32 7.58 4.52
C ALA A 194 -2.91 8.98 4.67
N ILE A 195 -4.08 9.24 4.08
CA ILE A 195 -4.81 10.50 4.24
C ILE A 195 -5.22 10.70 5.70
N GLY A 196 -5.76 9.68 6.37
CA GLY A 196 -6.15 9.76 7.77
C GLY A 196 -4.96 10.08 8.68
N LYS A 197 -3.82 9.44 8.45
CA LYS A 197 -2.57 9.72 9.18
C LYS A 197 -2.10 11.16 8.96
N ASP A 198 -2.14 11.63 7.72
CA ASP A 198 -1.83 13.02 7.38
C ASP A 198 -2.74 14.03 8.09
N MET A 199 -4.06 13.77 8.13
CA MET A 199 -5.00 14.63 8.84
C MET A 199 -4.68 14.74 10.34
N VAL A 200 -4.33 13.62 10.99
CA VAL A 200 -3.90 13.63 12.40
C VAL A 200 -2.64 14.48 12.58
N LEU A 201 -1.65 14.35 11.69
CA LEU A 201 -0.42 15.15 11.74
C LEU A 201 -0.70 16.65 11.56
N LYS A 202 -1.60 17.03 10.66
CA LYS A 202 -2.04 18.42 10.48
C LYS A 202 -2.72 18.98 11.74
N LEU A 203 -3.57 18.18 12.38
CA LEU A 203 -4.25 18.57 13.62
C LEU A 203 -3.26 18.76 14.78
N MET A 204 -2.31 17.84 14.95
CA MET A 204 -1.29 17.92 16.00
C MET A 204 -0.33 19.11 15.83
N ASN A 205 -0.08 19.52 14.59
CA ASN A 205 0.78 20.66 14.26
C ASN A 205 0.02 21.98 14.10
N THR A 206 -1.29 22.00 14.34
CA THR A 206 -2.04 23.25 14.45
C THR A 206 -1.86 23.77 15.89
N PRO A 207 -1.22 24.94 16.12
CA PRO A 207 -1.11 25.48 17.46
C PRO A 207 -2.52 25.64 18.07
N GLU A 208 -2.69 25.20 19.32
CA GLU A 208 -3.93 25.35 20.08
C GLU A 208 -4.46 26.78 19.91
N LEU A 209 -5.75 26.88 19.61
CA LEU A 209 -6.50 28.12 19.56
C LEU A 209 -6.28 28.86 20.89
N ALA A 210 -5.39 29.84 20.91
CA ALA A 210 -5.43 30.85 21.94
C ALA A 210 -6.79 31.55 21.82
N GLU A 211 -7.72 31.19 22.69
CA GLU A 211 -8.98 31.90 22.87
C GLU A 211 -8.67 33.38 23.03
N VAL A 212 -9.02 34.17 22.03
CA VAL A 212 -9.12 35.62 22.18
C VAL A 212 -10.31 35.86 23.10
N ARG A 213 -10.06 35.89 24.41
CA ARG A 213 -10.98 36.49 25.38
C ARG A 213 -11.16 37.95 24.98
N HIS A 214 -12.37 38.27 24.52
CA HIS A 214 -12.89 39.63 24.50
C HIS A 214 -13.15 40.13 25.92
#